data_AF-A0A6B0WDL8-F1
#
_entry.id   AF-A0A6B0WDL8-F1
#
_cell.length_a   1.000
_cell.length_b   1.000
_cell.length_c   1.000
_cell.angle_alpha   90.00
_cell.angle_beta   90.00
_cell.angle_gamma   90.00
#
_symmetry.space_group_name_H-M   'P 1'
#
loop_
_entity.id
_entity.type
_entity.pdbx_description
1 polymer ?
#
loop_
_entity_poly.entity_id
_entity_poly.type
_entity_poly.pdbx_seq_one_letter_code
_entity_poly.pdbx_strand_id
1 'polypeptide(L)'
;NLAEAHRLAADEGRSLHTSNGDAFSHEVKQQVVDLLRARGAQLDLVVYSLASPVRQDPDSETTWRSVLKPIGEAYTGKSIDLRRGQVVDAHIDPADADEIASTVRVMGGEDWRLWIKALRDGGVLAEGARTVAFSYIGPEVSHAIYRHGTIGRAKEDLEASAAGLRAELSAGGGGAWVSINKAVVTQASAAIPGVPLYMSMLFDVMKAEGTHEGPIEQIARLYRDHLAPGVAPSTDEEGRIRLDDLEMRDEVQSEVSRRWAEVTTESLDDLTDFAGYQRYFEQLFGFSVDGIDYDAPTEIHRTLA
;
A
#
# COMPACT_ATOMS: atom_id res chain seq x y z
N ASN A 1 15.59 -3.40 7.37
CA ASN A 1 14.91 -4.02 6.20
C ASN A 1 15.85 -4.20 5.02
N LEU A 2 16.22 -3.14 4.27
CA LEU A 2 17.02 -3.31 3.04
C LEU A 2 18.37 -4.01 3.25
N ALA A 3 19.14 -3.63 4.28
CA ALA A 3 20.43 -4.28 4.56
C ALA A 3 20.30 -5.80 4.76
N GLU A 4 19.28 -6.22 5.51
CA GLU A 4 19.02 -7.64 5.75
C GLU A 4 18.49 -8.36 4.51
N ALA A 5 17.65 -7.69 3.70
CA ALA A 5 17.19 -8.24 2.42
C ALA A 5 18.35 -8.47 1.45
N HIS A 6 19.34 -7.55 1.40
CA HIS A 6 20.56 -7.71 0.61
C HIS A 6 21.41 -8.89 1.10
N ARG A 7 21.59 -9.00 2.42
CA ARG A 7 22.31 -10.13 3.04
C ARG A 7 21.67 -11.48 2.70
N LEU A 8 20.36 -11.60 2.89
CA LEU A 8 19.60 -12.82 2.59
C LEU A 8 19.62 -13.14 1.09
N ALA A 9 19.47 -12.14 0.22
CA ALA A 9 19.57 -12.33 -1.23
C ALA A 9 20.95 -12.87 -1.61
N ALA A 10 22.03 -12.30 -1.06
CA ALA A 10 23.39 -12.77 -1.31
C ALA A 10 23.61 -14.21 -0.82
N ASP A 11 23.14 -14.56 0.38
CA ASP A 11 23.20 -15.92 0.94
C ASP A 11 22.50 -16.95 0.04
N GLU A 12 21.41 -16.55 -0.62
CA GLU A 12 20.65 -17.38 -1.57
C GLU A 12 21.17 -17.30 -3.01
N GLY A 13 22.27 -16.57 -3.26
CA GLY A 13 22.82 -16.36 -4.60
C GLY A 13 21.92 -15.54 -5.54
N ARG A 14 21.01 -14.75 -4.99
CA ARG A 14 20.10 -13.84 -5.71
C ARG A 14 20.71 -12.44 -5.82
N SER A 15 20.44 -11.78 -6.94
CA SER A 15 20.80 -10.37 -7.13
C SER A 15 19.70 -9.46 -6.59
N LEU A 16 20.04 -8.59 -5.64
CA LEU A 16 19.19 -7.48 -5.20
C LEU A 16 19.90 -6.16 -5.49
N HIS A 17 19.18 -5.19 -6.03
CA HIS A 17 19.70 -3.85 -6.31
C HIS A 17 18.77 -2.82 -5.67
N THR A 18 19.34 -1.69 -5.24
CA THR A 18 18.57 -0.61 -4.63
C THR A 18 19.06 0.72 -5.16
N SER A 19 18.14 1.47 -5.78
CA SER A 19 18.32 2.89 -6.08
C SER A 19 17.62 3.69 -4.99
N ASN A 20 18.39 4.43 -4.20
CA ASN A 20 17.85 5.25 -3.12
C ASN A 20 17.75 6.71 -3.58
N GLY A 21 16.52 7.20 -3.73
CA GLY A 21 16.24 8.57 -4.15
C GLY A 21 14.75 8.84 -4.29
N ASP A 22 14.41 10.04 -4.76
CA ASP A 22 13.03 10.40 -5.06
C ASP A 22 12.53 9.66 -6.31
N ALA A 23 11.69 8.64 -6.11
CA ALA A 23 11.11 7.85 -7.18
C ALA A 23 10.24 8.67 -8.15
N PHE A 24 9.77 9.87 -7.77
CA PHE A 24 9.04 10.75 -8.68
C PHE A 24 9.94 11.44 -9.70
N SER A 25 11.23 11.59 -9.41
CA SER A 25 12.19 12.29 -10.28
C SER A 25 12.48 11.54 -11.58
N HIS A 26 12.79 12.29 -12.64
CA HIS A 26 13.36 11.71 -13.87
C HIS A 26 14.75 11.11 -13.63
N GLU A 27 15.51 11.68 -12.70
CA GLU A 27 16.86 11.22 -12.36
C GLU A 27 16.86 9.78 -11.87
N VAL A 28 16.04 9.44 -10.86
CA VAL A 28 15.98 8.08 -10.31
C VAL A 28 15.46 7.08 -11.34
N LYS A 29 14.48 7.48 -12.18
CA LYS A 29 14.00 6.66 -13.29
C LYS A 29 15.13 6.34 -14.27
N GLN A 30 15.93 7.34 -14.65
CA GLN A 30 17.06 7.16 -15.55
C GLN A 30 18.16 6.31 -14.92
N GLN A 31 18.48 6.52 -13.64
CA GLN A 31 19.45 5.67 -12.90
C GLN A 31 19.05 4.19 -12.93
N VAL A 32 17.76 3.87 -12.75
CA VAL A 32 17.26 2.49 -12.83
C VAL A 32 17.36 1.94 -14.26
N VAL A 33 17.02 2.74 -15.28
CA VAL A 33 17.15 2.33 -16.69
C VAL A 33 18.61 2.03 -17.03
N ASP A 34 19.54 2.88 -16.62
CA ASP A 34 20.97 2.72 -16.91
C ASP A 34 21.56 1.52 -16.18
N LEU A 35 21.15 1.28 -14.94
CA LEU A 35 21.52 0.08 -14.18
C LEU A 35 21.07 -1.20 -14.91
N LEU A 36 19.83 -1.26 -15.36
CA LEU A 36 19.30 -2.43 -16.07
C LEU A 36 20.01 -2.65 -17.40
N ARG A 37 20.27 -1.58 -18.16
CA ARG A 37 21.05 -1.63 -19.41
C ARG A 37 22.47 -2.13 -19.19
N ALA A 38 23.18 -1.60 -18.20
CA ALA A 38 24.54 -2.03 -17.88
C ALA A 38 24.62 -3.53 -17.51
N ARG A 39 23.53 -4.08 -16.99
CA ARG A 39 23.39 -5.50 -16.65
C ARG A 39 22.87 -6.36 -17.79
N GLY A 40 22.47 -5.77 -18.93
CA GLY A 40 21.78 -6.48 -20.01
C GLY A 40 20.47 -7.12 -19.54
N ALA A 41 19.82 -6.53 -18.53
CA ALA A 41 18.63 -7.07 -17.90
C ALA A 41 17.37 -6.33 -18.37
N GLN A 42 16.26 -7.06 -18.42
CA GLN A 42 14.93 -6.51 -18.64
C GLN A 42 14.01 -6.93 -17.49
N LEU A 43 13.02 -6.11 -17.18
CA LEU A 43 11.98 -6.39 -16.19
C LEU A 43 10.77 -7.03 -16.86
N ASP A 44 10.33 -8.16 -16.31
CA ASP A 44 9.09 -8.86 -16.66
C ASP A 44 7.94 -8.55 -15.70
N LEU A 45 8.24 -8.08 -14.49
CA LEU A 45 7.26 -7.61 -13.51
C LEU A 45 7.69 -6.28 -12.88
N VAL A 46 6.80 -5.29 -12.89
CA VAL A 46 6.97 -4.00 -12.20
C VAL A 46 5.87 -3.82 -11.16
N VAL A 47 6.25 -3.76 -9.88
CA VAL A 47 5.34 -3.51 -8.75
C VAL A 47 5.42 -2.04 -8.34
N TYR A 48 4.32 -1.30 -8.50
CA TYR A 48 4.18 0.09 -8.07
C TYR A 48 3.51 0.15 -6.69
N SER A 49 4.34 0.22 -5.65
CA SER A 49 3.91 0.21 -4.23
C SER A 49 4.36 1.48 -3.49
N LEU A 50 4.22 2.64 -4.13
CA LEU A 50 4.64 3.91 -3.54
C LEU A 50 3.53 4.47 -2.64
N ALA A 51 3.89 4.83 -1.41
CA ALA A 51 3.07 5.62 -0.50
C ALA A 51 3.87 6.83 -0.03
N SER A 52 3.48 8.03 -0.47
CA SER A 52 4.15 9.28 -0.11
C SER A 52 3.13 10.37 0.18
N PRO A 53 3.34 11.21 1.22
CA PRO A 53 2.50 12.39 1.44
C PRO A 53 2.84 13.53 0.46
N VAL A 54 3.92 13.41 -0.31
CA VAL A 54 4.51 14.49 -1.12
C VAL A 54 4.98 13.95 -2.46
N ARG A 55 4.78 14.73 -3.52
CA ARG A 55 5.41 14.53 -4.84
C ARG A 55 6.03 15.84 -5.29
N GLN A 56 7.33 15.84 -5.52
CA GLN A 56 7.94 16.90 -6.32
C GLN A 56 7.57 16.66 -7.79
N ASP A 57 7.07 17.69 -8.46
CA ASP A 57 6.82 17.62 -9.90
C ASP A 57 8.16 17.45 -10.63
N PRO A 58 8.33 16.43 -11.50
CA PRO A 58 9.61 16.19 -12.15
C PRO A 58 9.92 17.21 -13.26
N ASP A 59 8.93 17.99 -13.71
CA ASP A 59 9.06 18.96 -14.80
C ASP A 59 8.95 20.42 -14.32
N SER A 60 8.70 20.66 -13.02
CA SER A 60 8.61 22.00 -12.44
C SER A 60 9.09 22.07 -10.98
N GLU A 61 9.20 23.28 -10.44
CA GLU A 61 9.54 23.48 -9.02
C GLU A 61 8.36 23.21 -8.08
N THR A 62 7.20 22.80 -8.59
CA THR A 62 5.98 22.60 -7.79
C THR A 62 6.08 21.35 -6.91
N THR A 63 5.82 21.49 -5.61
CA THR A 63 5.67 20.37 -4.68
C THR A 63 4.19 20.16 -4.36
N TRP A 64 3.66 18.99 -4.73
CA TRP A 64 2.30 18.57 -4.40
C TRP A 64 2.27 17.84 -3.06
N ARG A 65 1.21 18.05 -2.27
CA ARG A 65 0.98 17.38 -0.99
C ARG A 65 -0.38 16.71 -1.00
N SER A 66 -0.43 15.43 -0.64
CA SER A 66 -1.70 14.74 -0.46
C SER A 66 -2.26 15.02 0.92
N VAL A 67 -3.59 15.05 0.98
CA VAL A 67 -4.34 15.09 2.24
C VAL A 67 -5.32 13.92 2.28
N LEU A 68 -5.71 13.51 3.47
CA LEU A 68 -6.74 12.50 3.70
C LEU A 68 -7.96 13.19 4.30
N LYS A 69 -8.85 13.66 3.43
CA LYS A 69 -10.03 14.43 3.81
C LYS A 69 -11.25 13.95 3.04
N PRO A 70 -12.46 14.03 3.63
CA PRO A 70 -13.69 13.81 2.89
C PRO A 70 -13.90 14.89 1.83
N ILE A 71 -14.79 14.64 0.87
CA ILE A 71 -15.19 15.62 -0.15
C ILE A 71 -16.65 15.99 0.09
N GLY A 72 -16.94 17.29 0.11
CA GLY A 72 -18.29 17.82 0.30
C GLY A 72 -18.61 18.08 1.77
N GLU A 73 -18.88 17.04 2.55
CA GLU A 73 -19.26 17.16 3.96
C GLU A 73 -18.12 16.77 4.91
N ALA A 74 -18.10 17.35 6.11
CA ALA A 74 -17.14 17.00 7.14
C ALA A 74 -17.40 15.58 7.66
N TYR A 75 -16.33 14.85 7.97
CA TYR A 75 -16.41 13.54 8.61
C TYR A 75 -16.36 13.71 10.12
N THR A 76 -17.26 13.03 10.83
CA THR A 76 -17.16 12.82 12.28
C THR A 76 -17.35 11.34 12.57
N GLY A 77 -16.42 10.74 13.31
CA GLY A 77 -16.49 9.32 13.63
C GLY A 77 -15.47 8.89 14.68
N LYS A 78 -15.52 7.61 15.07
CA LYS A 78 -14.62 7.05 16.07
C LYS A 78 -13.21 6.90 15.51
N SER A 79 -12.23 7.15 16.36
CA SER A 79 -10.81 6.89 16.16
C SER A 79 -10.20 6.41 17.47
N ILE A 80 -8.90 6.18 17.48
CA ILE A 80 -8.17 5.74 18.66
C ILE A 80 -6.91 6.58 18.88
N ASP A 81 -6.71 7.04 20.12
CA ASP A 81 -5.43 7.58 20.58
C ASP A 81 -4.50 6.39 20.88
N LEU A 82 -3.60 6.08 19.94
CA LEU A 82 -2.68 4.94 20.03
C LEU A 82 -1.77 4.98 21.26
N ARG A 83 -1.50 6.16 21.82
CA ARG A 83 -0.62 6.31 23.00
C ARG A 83 -1.37 6.05 24.28
N ARG A 84 -2.64 6.47 24.35
CA ARG A 84 -3.48 6.33 25.54
C ARG A 84 -4.32 5.06 25.55
N GLY A 85 -4.51 4.41 24.40
CA GLY A 85 -5.44 3.30 24.27
C GLY A 85 -6.88 3.75 24.51
N GLN A 86 -7.27 4.90 23.96
CA GLN A 86 -8.59 5.50 24.20
C GLN A 86 -9.34 5.70 22.89
N VAL A 87 -10.62 5.31 22.88
CA VAL A 87 -11.51 5.64 21.78
C VAL A 87 -11.86 7.12 21.88
N VAL A 88 -11.64 7.84 20.80
CA VAL A 88 -11.84 9.29 20.69
C VAL A 88 -12.67 9.62 19.46
N ASP A 89 -13.33 10.77 19.47
CA ASP A 89 -13.97 11.28 18.26
C ASP A 89 -12.93 11.98 17.37
N ALA A 90 -12.95 11.68 16.08
CA ALA A 90 -12.21 12.39 15.06
C ALA A 90 -13.17 13.25 14.25
N HIS A 91 -12.75 14.49 14.00
CA HIS A 91 -13.43 15.41 13.09
C HIS A 91 -12.47 15.82 11.99
N ILE A 92 -12.91 15.74 10.73
CA ILE A 92 -12.10 16.07 9.56
C ILE A 92 -12.93 16.96 8.63
N ASP A 93 -12.46 18.18 8.43
CA ASP A 93 -13.05 19.11 7.49
C ASP A 93 -12.94 18.60 6.03
N PRO A 94 -13.90 18.93 5.16
CA PRO A 94 -13.84 18.56 3.77
C PRO A 94 -12.63 19.21 3.07
N ALA A 95 -12.13 18.53 2.04
CA ALA A 95 -11.09 19.07 1.18
C ALA A 95 -11.61 20.16 0.26
N ASP A 96 -10.75 21.15 -0.02
CA ASP A 96 -10.96 22.07 -1.13
C ASP A 96 -10.52 21.46 -2.48
N ALA A 97 -10.76 22.19 -3.57
CA ALA A 97 -10.45 21.73 -4.92
C ALA A 97 -8.95 21.52 -5.17
N ASP A 98 -8.09 22.34 -4.55
CA ASP A 98 -6.63 22.28 -4.72
C ASP A 98 -6.06 21.08 -3.95
N GLU A 99 -6.61 20.79 -2.77
CA GLU A 99 -6.30 19.61 -1.97
C GLU A 99 -6.68 18.30 -2.67
N ILE A 100 -7.85 18.27 -3.32
CA ILE A 100 -8.28 17.12 -4.15
C ILE A 100 -7.31 16.95 -5.32
N ALA A 101 -7.04 18.01 -6.07
CA ALA A 101 -6.14 17.95 -7.23
C ALA A 101 -4.72 17.52 -6.84
N SER A 102 -4.17 18.09 -5.75
CA SER A 102 -2.85 17.75 -5.22
C SER A 102 -2.79 16.28 -4.79
N THR A 103 -3.84 15.78 -4.14
CA THR A 103 -3.90 14.37 -3.74
C THR A 103 -3.89 13.43 -4.95
N VAL A 104 -4.62 13.76 -6.02
CA VAL A 104 -4.59 13.01 -7.29
C VAL A 104 -3.18 13.06 -7.90
N ARG A 105 -2.51 14.22 -7.90
CA ARG A 105 -1.13 14.33 -8.40
C ARG A 105 -0.15 13.44 -7.65
N VAL A 106 -0.30 13.31 -6.33
CA VAL A 106 0.64 12.53 -5.50
C VAL A 106 0.33 11.04 -5.53
N MET A 107 -0.94 10.65 -5.39
CA MET A 107 -1.34 9.26 -5.13
C MET A 107 -2.07 8.59 -6.31
N GLY A 108 -2.25 9.32 -7.41
CA GLY A 108 -2.81 8.83 -8.66
C GLY A 108 -1.84 7.98 -9.48
N GLY A 109 -2.20 7.70 -10.72
CA GLY A 109 -1.45 6.80 -11.59
C GLY A 109 -0.45 7.48 -12.53
N GLU A 110 -0.32 8.81 -12.46
CA GLU A 110 0.55 9.57 -13.36
C GLU A 110 2.02 9.13 -13.28
N ASP A 111 2.59 9.06 -12.07
CA ASP A 111 3.98 8.65 -11.91
C ASP A 111 4.22 7.17 -12.26
N TRP A 112 3.25 6.30 -11.99
CA TRP A 112 3.30 4.91 -12.45
C TRP A 112 3.39 4.83 -13.99
N ARG A 113 2.61 5.64 -14.71
CA ARG A 113 2.71 5.73 -16.18
C ARG A 113 4.08 6.25 -16.62
N LEU A 114 4.64 7.23 -15.92
CA LEU A 114 5.99 7.74 -16.22
C LEU A 114 7.07 6.67 -16.01
N TRP A 115 6.97 5.85 -14.96
CA TRP A 115 7.86 4.71 -14.75
C TRP A 115 7.80 3.69 -15.88
N ILE A 116 6.60 3.24 -16.25
CA ILE A 116 6.43 2.26 -17.33
C ILE A 116 6.93 2.82 -18.66
N LYS A 117 6.66 4.10 -18.94
CA LYS A 117 7.19 4.79 -20.12
C LYS A 117 8.73 4.83 -20.11
N ALA A 118 9.35 5.23 -19.00
CA ALA A 118 10.81 5.32 -18.90
C ALA A 118 11.49 3.95 -19.10
N LEU A 119 10.94 2.88 -18.50
CA LEU A 119 11.46 1.52 -18.66
C LEU A 119 11.30 1.01 -20.09
N ARG A 120 10.14 1.26 -20.72
CA ARG A 120 9.88 0.88 -22.11
C ARG A 120 10.77 1.64 -23.10
N ASP A 121 10.82 2.96 -23.00
CA ASP A 121 11.66 3.80 -23.87
C ASP A 121 13.16 3.51 -23.61
N GLY A 122 13.47 3.08 -22.39
CA GLY A 122 14.75 2.53 -21.98
C GLY A 122 15.13 1.20 -22.67
N GLY A 123 14.17 0.47 -23.24
CA GLY A 123 14.38 -0.88 -23.77
C GLY A 123 14.64 -1.93 -22.67
N VAL A 124 14.32 -1.61 -21.42
CA VAL A 124 14.56 -2.46 -20.24
C VAL A 124 13.28 -3.09 -19.68
N LEU A 125 12.17 -2.95 -20.39
CA LEU A 125 10.92 -3.66 -20.13
C LEU A 125 10.78 -4.82 -21.12
N ALA A 126 10.61 -6.04 -20.63
CA ALA A 126 10.55 -7.25 -21.45
C ALA A 126 9.26 -7.33 -22.28
N GLU A 127 9.28 -8.13 -23.35
CA GLU A 127 8.04 -8.58 -23.99
C GLU A 127 7.23 -9.43 -22.99
N GLY A 128 5.91 -9.28 -22.98
CA GLY A 128 5.04 -9.93 -21.99
C GLY A 128 5.11 -9.29 -20.59
N ALA A 129 5.81 -8.17 -20.41
CA ALA A 129 5.95 -7.56 -19.09
C ALA A 129 4.62 -7.18 -18.45
N ARG A 130 4.53 -7.43 -17.15
CA ARG A 130 3.37 -7.19 -16.31
C ARG A 130 3.66 -6.07 -15.33
N THR A 131 2.64 -5.32 -14.97
CA THR A 131 2.75 -4.34 -13.90
C THR A 131 1.52 -4.31 -13.01
N VAL A 132 1.73 -4.07 -11.73
CA VAL A 132 0.65 -3.98 -10.75
C VAL A 132 0.87 -2.77 -9.85
N ALA A 133 -0.20 -2.03 -9.56
CA ALA A 133 -0.19 -0.97 -8.55
C ALA A 133 -1.09 -1.36 -7.37
N PHE A 134 -0.67 -1.02 -6.14
CA PHE A 134 -1.46 -1.32 -4.96
C PHE A 134 -2.49 -0.22 -4.66
N SER A 135 -3.70 -0.66 -4.29
CA SER A 135 -4.80 0.20 -3.88
C SER A 135 -5.60 -0.46 -2.74
N TYR A 136 -6.54 0.29 -2.20
CA TYR A 136 -7.40 -0.10 -1.09
C TYR A 136 -8.77 0.54 -1.29
N ILE A 137 -9.83 -0.23 -1.09
CA ILE A 137 -11.22 0.26 -1.08
C ILE A 137 -11.68 0.37 0.38
N GLY A 138 -11.60 -0.75 1.09
CA GLY A 138 -11.95 -0.84 2.50
C GLY A 138 -13.45 -0.92 2.78
N PRO A 139 -13.82 -0.98 4.06
CA PRO A 139 -15.19 -1.10 4.52
C PRO A 139 -15.94 0.24 4.42
N GLU A 140 -17.28 0.18 4.53
CA GLU A 140 -18.15 1.36 4.54
C GLU A 140 -17.75 2.41 5.58
N VAL A 141 -17.31 1.97 6.76
CA VAL A 141 -16.86 2.86 7.84
C VAL A 141 -15.69 3.77 7.44
N SER A 142 -14.92 3.37 6.43
CA SER A 142 -13.79 4.13 5.91
C SER A 142 -14.13 4.93 4.66
N HIS A 143 -15.28 4.71 4.02
CA HIS A 143 -15.61 5.26 2.70
C HIS A 143 -15.53 6.78 2.65
N ALA A 144 -15.99 7.49 3.68
CA ALA A 144 -15.99 8.95 3.71
C ALA A 144 -14.58 9.55 3.55
N ILE A 145 -13.56 8.89 4.12
CA ILE A 145 -12.16 9.35 4.05
C ILE A 145 -11.44 8.69 2.87
N TYR A 146 -11.73 7.41 2.59
CA TYR A 146 -11.11 6.63 1.52
C TYR A 146 -11.85 6.77 0.20
N ARG A 147 -12.81 5.86 -0.07
CA ARG A 147 -13.41 5.71 -1.40
C ARG A 147 -14.07 6.97 -1.94
N HIS A 148 -14.66 7.78 -1.06
CA HIS A 148 -15.37 9.03 -1.41
C HIS A 148 -14.59 10.29 -1.03
N GLY A 149 -13.42 10.14 -0.40
CA GLY A 149 -12.53 11.24 -0.04
C GLY A 149 -11.52 11.58 -1.14
N THR A 150 -10.56 12.44 -0.79
CA THR A 150 -9.46 12.87 -1.67
C THR A 150 -8.63 11.70 -2.19
N ILE A 151 -8.32 10.72 -1.33
CA ILE A 151 -7.55 9.54 -1.73
C ILE A 151 -8.34 8.65 -2.70
N GLY A 152 -9.66 8.60 -2.57
CA GLY A 152 -10.56 7.89 -3.49
C GLY A 152 -10.44 8.44 -4.91
N ARG A 153 -10.42 9.77 -5.07
CA ARG A 153 -10.16 10.41 -6.38
C ARG A 153 -8.81 10.03 -6.97
N ALA A 154 -7.78 9.96 -6.12
CA ALA A 154 -6.48 9.49 -6.57
C ALA A 154 -6.50 8.01 -7.00
N LYS A 155 -7.23 7.16 -6.28
CA LYS A 155 -7.38 5.75 -6.66
C LYS A 155 -8.21 5.54 -7.92
N GLU A 156 -9.22 6.37 -8.18
CA GLU A 156 -9.92 6.41 -9.47
C GLU A 156 -8.97 6.74 -10.63
N ASP A 157 -8.06 7.73 -10.47
CA ASP A 157 -7.02 8.03 -11.47
C ASP A 157 -6.01 6.88 -11.64
N LEU A 158 -5.67 6.19 -10.54
CA LEU A 158 -4.82 4.99 -10.60
C LEU A 158 -5.49 3.85 -11.38
N GLU A 159 -6.78 3.61 -11.15
CA GLU A 159 -7.60 2.63 -11.87
C GLU A 159 -7.69 2.97 -13.37
N ALA A 160 -7.91 4.25 -13.70
CA ALA A 160 -7.90 4.72 -15.09
C ALA A 160 -6.52 4.56 -15.75
N SER A 161 -5.45 4.84 -15.02
CA SER A 161 -4.08 4.65 -15.49
C SER A 161 -3.75 3.18 -15.75
N ALA A 162 -4.26 2.25 -14.94
CA ALA A 162 -4.13 0.82 -15.18
C ALA A 162 -4.78 0.39 -16.50
N ALA A 163 -5.98 0.92 -16.80
CA ALA A 163 -6.66 0.63 -18.07
C ALA A 163 -5.84 1.11 -19.28
N GLY A 164 -5.28 2.32 -19.20
CA GLY A 164 -4.38 2.85 -20.23
C GLY A 164 -3.13 1.99 -20.43
N LEU A 165 -2.44 1.65 -19.33
CA LEU A 165 -1.26 0.80 -19.35
C LEU A 165 -1.56 -0.60 -19.86
N ARG A 166 -2.73 -1.16 -19.55
CA ARG A 166 -3.15 -2.48 -20.05
C ARG A 166 -3.30 -2.45 -21.56
N ALA A 167 -3.95 -1.43 -22.11
CA ALA A 167 -4.06 -1.26 -23.56
C ALA A 167 -2.66 -1.17 -24.21
N GLU A 168 -1.75 -0.39 -23.63
CA GLU A 168 -0.38 -0.25 -24.13
C GLU A 168 0.44 -1.56 -24.08
N LEU A 169 0.40 -2.28 -22.97
CA LEU A 169 1.23 -3.47 -22.75
C LEU A 169 0.68 -4.74 -23.39
N SER A 170 -0.63 -4.83 -23.58
CA SER A 170 -1.28 -5.99 -24.21
C SER A 170 -0.81 -6.25 -25.65
N ALA A 171 -0.38 -5.21 -26.38
CA ALA A 171 0.18 -5.35 -27.72
C ALA A 171 1.45 -6.23 -27.74
N GLY A 172 2.20 -6.28 -26.63
CA GLY A 172 3.36 -7.14 -26.43
C GLY A 172 3.06 -8.37 -25.56
N GLY A 173 1.79 -8.76 -25.39
CA GLY A 173 1.40 -9.88 -24.53
C GLY A 173 1.49 -9.62 -23.01
N GLY A 174 1.76 -8.38 -22.62
CA GLY A 174 1.85 -7.95 -21.23
C GLY A 174 0.51 -7.50 -20.64
N GLY A 175 0.55 -6.85 -19.48
CA GLY A 175 -0.65 -6.30 -18.87
C GLY A 175 -0.41 -5.44 -17.63
N ALA A 176 -1.45 -4.69 -17.25
CA ALA A 176 -1.44 -3.83 -16.08
C ALA A 176 -2.69 -4.07 -15.23
N TRP A 177 -2.54 -4.05 -13.91
CA TRP A 177 -3.64 -4.24 -12.96
C TRP A 177 -3.49 -3.34 -11.74
N VAL A 178 -4.62 -3.01 -11.12
CA VAL A 178 -4.65 -2.55 -9.73
C VAL A 178 -4.95 -3.76 -8.85
N SER A 179 -4.17 -3.96 -7.80
CA SER A 179 -4.47 -4.92 -6.74
C SER A 179 -5.13 -4.17 -5.58
N ILE A 180 -6.39 -4.51 -5.32
CA ILE A 180 -7.13 -4.05 -4.15
C ILE A 180 -6.74 -4.96 -3.00
N ASN A 181 -5.91 -4.41 -2.14
CA ASN A 181 -5.27 -5.10 -1.05
C ASN A 181 -6.12 -4.99 0.22
N LYS A 182 -5.95 -5.94 1.14
CA LYS A 182 -6.52 -5.88 2.49
C LYS A 182 -5.80 -4.83 3.34
N ALA A 183 -6.49 -4.27 4.33
CA ALA A 183 -5.92 -3.46 5.40
C ALA A 183 -4.84 -4.23 6.20
N VAL A 184 -3.65 -3.64 6.27
CA VAL A 184 -2.49 -4.13 7.02
C VAL A 184 -1.83 -2.97 7.77
N VAL A 185 -1.12 -3.28 8.86
CA VAL A 185 -0.38 -2.27 9.63
C VAL A 185 0.84 -1.81 8.84
N THR A 186 0.87 -0.53 8.52
CA THR A 186 1.99 0.16 7.88
C THR A 186 2.12 1.53 8.52
N GLN A 187 3.24 2.21 8.30
CA GLN A 187 3.40 3.61 8.73
C GLN A 187 2.33 4.51 8.11
N ALA A 188 1.95 4.25 6.85
CA ALA A 188 0.92 5.01 6.15
C ALA A 188 -0.49 4.77 6.73
N SER A 189 -0.87 3.51 6.97
CA SER A 189 -2.21 3.17 7.47
C SER A 189 -2.42 3.54 8.93
N ALA A 190 -1.36 3.58 9.75
CA ALA A 190 -1.43 4.02 11.14
C ALA A 190 -1.73 5.52 11.30
N ALA A 191 -1.47 6.34 10.28
CA ALA A 191 -1.70 7.79 10.33
C ALA A 191 -3.15 8.20 10.03
N ILE A 192 -4.02 7.25 9.69
CA ILE A 192 -5.35 7.54 9.15
C ILE A 192 -6.39 7.38 10.25
N PRO A 193 -7.19 8.42 10.56
CA PRO A 193 -8.21 8.34 11.60
C PRO A 193 -9.17 7.16 11.39
N GLY A 194 -9.50 6.47 12.48
CA GLY A 194 -10.40 5.31 12.48
C GLY A 194 -9.77 4.00 11.99
N VAL A 195 -8.77 4.02 11.10
CA VAL A 195 -8.19 2.80 10.52
C VAL A 195 -7.48 1.92 11.56
N PRO A 196 -6.69 2.46 12.52
CA PRO A 196 -6.11 1.60 13.56
C PRO A 196 -7.16 0.87 14.41
N LEU A 197 -8.27 1.54 14.73
CA LEU A 197 -9.38 0.94 15.47
C LEU A 197 -10.06 -0.15 14.64
N TYR A 198 -10.30 0.12 13.35
CA TYR A 198 -10.85 -0.86 12.41
C TYR A 198 -9.94 -2.09 12.28
N MET A 199 -8.63 -1.89 12.08
CA MET A 199 -7.66 -2.98 11.97
C MET A 199 -7.60 -3.82 13.24
N SER A 200 -7.71 -3.20 14.42
CA SER A 200 -7.72 -3.91 15.71
C SER A 200 -8.94 -4.85 15.82
N MET A 201 -10.11 -4.44 15.33
CA MET A 201 -11.29 -5.33 15.25
C MET A 201 -11.13 -6.39 14.16
N LEU A 202 -10.74 -5.97 12.97
CA LEU A 202 -10.65 -6.81 11.79
C LEU A 202 -9.69 -7.98 11.99
N PHE A 203 -8.52 -7.72 12.58
CA PHE A 203 -7.53 -8.77 12.80
C PHE A 203 -8.03 -9.81 13.78
N ASP A 204 -8.74 -9.40 14.85
CA ASP A 204 -9.32 -10.34 15.80
C ASP A 204 -10.35 -11.26 15.12
N VAL A 205 -11.29 -10.67 14.38
CA VAL A 205 -12.31 -11.42 13.62
C VAL A 205 -11.67 -12.39 12.63
N MET A 206 -10.73 -11.92 11.81
CA MET A 206 -10.08 -12.77 10.81
C MET A 206 -9.14 -13.81 11.42
N LYS A 207 -8.53 -13.56 12.59
CA LYS A 207 -7.75 -14.57 13.32
C LYS A 207 -8.65 -15.67 13.85
N ALA A 208 -9.82 -15.33 14.39
CA ALA A 208 -10.80 -16.31 14.85
C ALA A 208 -11.29 -17.22 13.71
N GLU A 209 -11.37 -16.70 12.49
CA GLU A 209 -11.73 -17.46 11.29
C GLU A 209 -10.54 -18.16 10.59
N GLY A 210 -9.30 -17.89 11.02
CA GLY A 210 -8.09 -18.42 10.39
C GLY A 210 -7.79 -17.83 9.01
N THR A 211 -8.29 -16.62 8.71
CA THR A 211 -8.16 -15.92 7.42
C THR A 211 -7.25 -14.70 7.47
N HIS A 212 -6.72 -14.35 8.65
CA HIS A 212 -5.83 -13.19 8.81
C HIS A 212 -4.53 -13.33 8.02
N GLU A 213 -4.20 -12.30 7.25
CA GLU A 213 -2.98 -12.19 6.44
C GLU A 213 -2.24 -10.90 6.79
N GLY A 214 -0.93 -10.99 7.01
CA GLY A 214 -0.03 -9.84 7.05
C GLY A 214 0.44 -9.43 5.65
N PRO A 215 1.36 -8.45 5.56
CA PRO A 215 1.90 -8.02 4.27
C PRO A 215 2.55 -9.15 3.46
N ILE A 216 3.27 -10.08 4.10
CA ILE A 216 3.99 -11.12 3.38
C ILE A 216 3.05 -12.20 2.83
N GLU A 217 2.06 -12.64 3.61
CA GLU A 217 1.06 -13.62 3.18
C GLU A 217 0.25 -13.08 2.02
N GLN A 218 -0.16 -11.81 2.12
CA GLN A 218 -0.97 -11.15 1.09
C GLN A 218 -0.21 -10.99 -0.24
N ILE A 219 1.06 -10.56 -0.20
CA ILE A 219 1.86 -10.43 -1.42
C ILE A 219 2.26 -11.80 -1.98
N ALA A 220 2.49 -12.81 -1.13
CA ALA A 220 2.71 -14.17 -1.58
C ALA A 220 1.47 -14.73 -2.30
N ARG A 221 0.25 -14.47 -1.78
CA ARG A 221 -1.01 -14.82 -2.43
C ARG A 221 -1.19 -14.09 -3.76
N LEU A 222 -0.96 -12.78 -3.79
CA LEU A 222 -1.01 -11.98 -5.02
C LEU A 222 -0.08 -12.55 -6.09
N TYR A 223 1.17 -12.83 -5.73
CA TYR A 223 2.15 -13.34 -6.68
C TYR A 223 1.76 -14.73 -7.20
N ARG A 224 1.49 -15.67 -6.28
CA ARG A 224 1.17 -17.06 -6.62
C ARG A 224 -0.09 -17.17 -7.49
N ASP A 225 -1.14 -16.45 -7.13
CA ASP A 225 -2.47 -16.67 -7.70
C ASP A 225 -2.78 -15.73 -8.89
N HIS A 226 -1.99 -14.68 -9.10
CA HIS A 226 -2.26 -13.71 -10.17
C HIS A 226 -1.03 -13.34 -11.01
N LEU A 227 0.16 -13.16 -10.41
CA LEU A 227 1.28 -12.54 -11.13
C LEU A 227 2.33 -13.52 -11.65
N ALA A 228 2.40 -14.72 -11.09
CA ALA A 228 3.41 -15.72 -11.43
C ALA A 228 3.40 -16.07 -12.94
N PRO A 229 4.55 -16.49 -13.51
CA PRO A 229 4.62 -16.89 -14.91
C PRO A 229 3.58 -17.96 -15.26
N GLY A 230 2.85 -17.74 -16.36
CA GLY A 230 1.78 -18.65 -16.81
C GLY A 230 0.45 -18.50 -16.08
N VAL A 231 0.38 -17.72 -15.00
CA VAL A 231 -0.87 -17.43 -14.30
C VAL A 231 -1.57 -16.25 -14.97
N ALA A 232 -2.87 -16.36 -15.17
CA ALA A 232 -3.73 -15.28 -15.64
C ALA A 232 -4.42 -14.63 -14.43
N PRO A 233 -4.27 -13.31 -14.21
CA PRO A 233 -4.96 -12.64 -13.10
C PRO A 233 -6.48 -12.81 -13.19
N SER A 234 -7.08 -13.34 -12.13
CA SER A 234 -8.52 -13.19 -11.90
C SER A 234 -8.83 -11.75 -11.46
N THR A 235 -9.85 -11.13 -12.05
CA THR A 235 -10.24 -9.75 -11.77
C THR A 235 -11.74 -9.62 -11.52
N ASP A 236 -12.14 -8.55 -10.83
CA ASP A 236 -13.53 -8.12 -10.77
C ASP A 236 -13.99 -7.47 -12.10
N GLU A 237 -15.24 -6.96 -12.11
CA GLU A 237 -15.87 -6.37 -13.29
C GLU A 237 -15.15 -5.11 -13.77
N GLU A 238 -14.49 -4.35 -12.89
CA GLU A 238 -13.65 -3.20 -13.22
C GLU A 238 -12.20 -3.59 -13.61
N GLY A 239 -11.89 -4.89 -13.63
CA GLY A 239 -10.59 -5.40 -14.04
C GLY A 239 -9.51 -5.24 -12.97
N ARG A 240 -9.89 -5.22 -11.69
CA ARG A 240 -9.00 -5.13 -10.52
C ARG A 240 -8.79 -6.51 -9.90
N ILE A 241 -7.59 -6.78 -9.41
CA ILE A 241 -7.31 -7.99 -8.62
C ILE A 241 -7.81 -7.75 -7.20
N ARG A 242 -8.57 -8.70 -6.62
CA ARG A 242 -9.18 -8.57 -5.29
C ARG A 242 -8.47 -9.46 -4.27
N LEU A 243 -7.54 -8.87 -3.50
CA LEU A 243 -6.87 -9.47 -2.35
C LEU A 243 -7.56 -9.10 -1.03
N ASP A 244 -8.50 -8.17 -1.07
CA ASP A 244 -9.40 -7.81 0.02
C ASP A 244 -10.60 -8.77 0.15
N ASP A 245 -10.69 -9.79 -0.70
CA ASP A 245 -11.76 -10.80 -0.74
C ASP A 245 -12.03 -11.48 0.61
N LEU A 246 -10.99 -11.78 1.39
CA LEU A 246 -11.12 -12.35 2.74
C LEU A 246 -11.62 -11.31 3.75
N GLU A 247 -11.20 -10.05 3.58
CA GLU A 247 -11.62 -8.95 4.46
C GLU A 247 -13.08 -8.57 4.21
N MET A 248 -13.51 -8.57 2.95
CA MET A 248 -14.80 -8.06 2.50
C MET A 248 -15.93 -9.10 2.55
N ARG A 249 -15.71 -10.27 3.19
CA ARG A 249 -16.79 -11.24 3.41
C ARG A 249 -17.88 -10.64 4.29
N ASP A 250 -19.14 -10.94 3.96
CA ASP A 250 -20.31 -10.38 4.65
C ASP A 250 -20.29 -10.65 6.15
N GLU A 251 -19.88 -11.85 6.57
CA GLU A 251 -19.75 -12.26 7.97
C GLU A 251 -18.68 -11.45 8.73
N VAL A 252 -17.52 -11.24 8.11
CA VAL A 252 -16.42 -10.44 8.68
C VAL A 252 -16.85 -8.99 8.82
N GLN A 253 -17.40 -8.41 7.77
CA GLN A 253 -17.83 -7.00 7.76
C GLN A 253 -19.01 -6.75 8.71
N SER A 254 -19.93 -7.70 8.84
CA SER A 254 -21.05 -7.61 9.78
C SER A 254 -20.55 -7.60 11.23
N GLU A 255 -19.62 -8.49 11.57
CA GLU A 255 -19.07 -8.55 12.93
C GLU A 255 -18.22 -7.32 13.27
N VAL A 256 -17.39 -6.85 12.33
CA VAL A 256 -16.62 -5.61 12.53
C VAL A 256 -17.56 -4.40 12.68
N SER A 257 -18.63 -4.31 11.88
CA SER A 257 -19.62 -3.22 11.99
C SER A 257 -20.35 -3.25 13.34
N ARG A 258 -20.70 -4.44 13.84
CA ARG A 258 -21.30 -4.61 15.17
C ARG A 258 -20.35 -4.11 16.27
N ARG A 259 -19.10 -4.57 16.26
CA ARG A 259 -18.05 -4.13 17.21
C ARG A 259 -17.82 -2.63 17.13
N TRP A 260 -17.78 -2.06 15.93
CA TRP A 260 -17.59 -0.62 15.71
C TRP A 260 -18.69 0.22 16.36
N ALA A 261 -19.94 -0.22 16.28
CA ALA A 261 -21.07 0.48 16.89
C ALA A 261 -21.00 0.45 18.43
N GLU A 262 -20.48 -0.63 19.01
CA GLU A 262 -20.44 -0.88 20.45
C GLU A 262 -19.16 -0.37 21.14
N VAL A 263 -18.07 -0.16 20.40
CA VAL A 263 -16.76 0.13 21.02
C VAL A 263 -16.73 1.47 21.76
N THR A 264 -16.23 1.39 22.98
CA THR A 264 -15.86 2.51 23.84
C THR A 264 -14.44 2.28 24.36
N THR A 265 -13.90 3.24 25.11
CA THR A 265 -12.60 3.07 25.76
C THR A 265 -12.61 1.89 26.74
N GLU A 266 -13.72 1.68 27.44
CA GLU A 266 -13.89 0.62 28.44
C GLU A 266 -14.03 -0.77 27.82
N SER A 267 -14.58 -0.88 26.61
CA SER A 267 -14.78 -2.15 25.90
C SER A 267 -13.73 -2.43 24.82
N LEU A 268 -12.68 -1.60 24.73
CA LEU A 268 -11.67 -1.67 23.67
C LEU A 268 -10.98 -3.04 23.62
N ASP A 269 -10.49 -3.52 24.76
CA ASP A 269 -9.75 -4.79 24.85
C ASP A 269 -10.65 -6.02 24.67
N ASP A 270 -11.95 -5.88 24.92
CA ASP A 270 -12.93 -6.96 24.76
C ASP A 270 -13.43 -7.10 23.30
N LEU A 271 -13.50 -5.98 22.57
CA LEU A 271 -14.05 -5.93 21.22
C LEU A 271 -12.98 -5.90 20.12
N THR A 272 -11.70 -5.74 20.49
CA THR A 272 -10.61 -5.56 19.54
C THR A 272 -9.34 -6.28 19.99
N ASP A 273 -8.48 -6.64 19.03
CA ASP A 273 -7.09 -7.03 19.30
C ASP A 273 -6.17 -5.81 19.25
N PHE A 274 -6.41 -4.83 20.13
CA PHE A 274 -5.60 -3.59 20.16
C PHE A 274 -4.15 -3.88 20.54
N ALA A 275 -3.90 -4.79 21.48
CA ALA A 275 -2.55 -5.20 21.85
C ALA A 275 -1.81 -5.85 20.67
N GLY A 276 -2.48 -6.70 19.89
CA GLY A 276 -1.91 -7.27 18.67
C GLY A 276 -1.64 -6.22 17.60
N TYR A 277 -2.53 -5.24 17.43
CA TYR A 277 -2.28 -4.09 16.55
C TYR A 277 -1.03 -3.31 16.97
N GLN A 278 -0.90 -2.96 18.26
CA GLN A 278 0.26 -2.23 18.79
C GLN A 278 1.56 -3.02 18.54
N ARG A 279 1.54 -4.33 18.79
CA ARG A 279 2.67 -5.21 18.51
C ARG A 279 3.05 -5.20 17.03
N TYR A 280 2.09 -5.29 16.11
CA TYR A 280 2.37 -5.17 14.67
C TYR A 280 2.98 -3.82 14.31
N PHE A 281 2.51 -2.73 14.91
CA PHE A 281 3.05 -1.40 14.67
C PHE A 281 4.50 -1.28 15.17
N GLU A 282 4.80 -1.77 16.37
CA GLU A 282 6.14 -1.81 16.93
C GLU A 282 7.13 -2.62 16.08
N GLN A 283 6.66 -3.76 15.53
CA GLN A 283 7.45 -4.62 14.66
C GLN A 283 7.87 -3.94 13.35
N LEU A 284 7.11 -2.95 12.86
CA LEU A 284 7.54 -2.15 11.70
C LEU A 284 8.87 -1.41 11.95
N PHE A 285 9.17 -1.13 13.21
CA PHE A 285 10.37 -0.41 13.66
C PHE A 285 11.39 -1.35 14.34
N GLY A 286 11.15 -2.67 14.30
CA GLY A 286 12.05 -3.68 14.87
C GLY A 286 11.85 -3.94 16.36
N PHE A 287 10.77 -3.45 16.98
CA PHE A 287 10.43 -3.71 18.38
C PHE A 287 9.42 -4.85 18.52
N SER A 288 9.35 -5.46 19.72
CA SER A 288 8.40 -6.54 20.03
C SER A 288 8.46 -7.75 19.07
N VAL A 289 9.68 -8.04 18.61
CA VAL A 289 10.03 -9.22 17.81
C VAL A 289 10.51 -10.33 18.74
N ASP A 290 9.92 -11.51 18.61
CA ASP A 290 10.27 -12.65 19.45
C ASP A 290 11.72 -13.10 19.19
N GLY A 291 12.44 -13.43 20.26
CA GLY A 291 13.82 -13.94 20.18
C GLY A 291 14.89 -12.86 20.01
N ILE A 292 14.54 -11.57 20.05
CA ILE A 292 15.51 -10.47 20.03
C ILE A 292 15.85 -10.04 21.47
N ASP A 293 17.14 -10.01 21.78
CA ASP A 293 17.67 -9.38 23.00
C ASP A 293 17.81 -7.87 22.77
N TYR A 294 16.89 -7.09 23.34
CA TYR A 294 16.86 -5.64 23.21
C TYR A 294 17.89 -4.92 24.10
N ASP A 295 18.51 -5.61 25.05
CA ASP A 295 19.58 -5.06 25.89
C ASP A 295 20.98 -5.27 25.26
N ALA A 296 21.07 -6.12 24.23
CA ALA A 296 22.32 -6.37 23.52
C ALA A 296 22.79 -5.15 22.72
N PRO A 297 24.09 -4.81 22.75
CA PRO A 297 24.63 -3.74 21.90
C PRO A 297 24.54 -4.12 20.42
N THR A 298 24.26 -3.14 19.57
CA THR A 298 24.13 -3.35 18.11
C THR A 298 24.84 -2.25 17.33
N GLU A 299 25.39 -2.63 16.16
CA GLU A 299 25.95 -1.69 15.20
C GLU A 299 24.85 -0.92 14.47
N ILE A 300 24.96 0.40 14.46
CA ILE A 300 23.99 1.31 13.83
C ILE A 300 24.34 1.59 12.36
N HIS A 301 25.60 1.41 11.98
CA HIS A 301 26.06 1.55 10.60
C HIS A 301 25.93 0.22 9.85
N ARG A 302 24.87 0.10 9.06
CA ARG A 302 24.63 -1.07 8.18
C ARG A 302 24.75 -0.65 6.72
N THR A 303 25.64 -1.28 5.98
CA THR A 303 25.78 -1.08 4.54
C THR A 303 24.83 -1.99 3.77
N LEU A 304 24.42 -1.57 2.57
CA LEU A 304 23.83 -2.49 1.59
C LEU A 304 24.98 -3.25 0.92
N ALA A 305 24.80 -4.57 0.73
CA ALA A 305 25.81 -5.45 0.16
C ALA A 305 25.90 -5.30 -1.37
#